data_AF-A0A3Q0J3D2-F1
#
_entry.id   AF-A0A3Q0J3D2-F1
#
_cell.length_a   1.000
_cell.length_b   1.000
_cell.length_c   1.000
_cell.angle_alpha   90.00
_cell.angle_beta   90.00
_cell.angle_gamma   90.00
#
_symmetry.space_group_name_H-M   'P 1'
#
loop_
_entity.id
_entity.type
_entity.pdbx_description
1 polymer ?
#
loop_
_entity_poly.entity_id
_entity_poly.type
_entity_poly.pdbx_seq_one_letter_code
_entity_poly.pdbx_strand_id
1 'polypeptide(L)'
;MMLLETGSRILANHLTRIDLQYTTSKDLPKYDQFEHLIGKLSGIELCTLPIGKQLRYDVIERAQCMKLVVAITILTCGSDSERAEILNKWIQVAVDTKTALGNLFGFSNIMLGLMMPQIQRLSVTWHVLRQKFTDSAFSFEAKLRPTLKSMNECTNPNAPNTTIPYMLPLILLQERSLEDLSSQNSLECLNLVSSCITCWETSSSDFGLTI
;
A
#
# COMPACT_ATOMS: atom_id res chain seq x y z
N MET A 1 -24.29 -1.66 2.07
CA MET A 1 -23.03 -2.19 1.46
C MET A 1 -22.13 -2.65 2.59
N MET A 2 -21.66 -3.91 2.56
CA MET A 2 -20.90 -4.56 3.66
C MET A 2 -19.76 -3.70 4.24
N LEU A 3 -19.12 -2.87 3.41
CA LEU A 3 -18.06 -1.94 3.81
C LEU A 3 -18.52 -0.88 4.82
N LEU A 4 -19.71 -0.29 4.65
CA LEU A 4 -20.23 0.75 5.54
C LEU A 4 -20.76 0.18 6.85
N GLU A 5 -21.43 -0.97 6.76
CA GLU A 5 -22.08 -1.67 7.88
C GLU A 5 -21.06 -2.29 8.85
N THR A 6 -19.83 -2.54 8.39
CA THR A 6 -18.76 -3.14 9.21
C THR A 6 -17.90 -2.06 9.86
N GLY A 7 -17.55 -2.26 11.13
CA GLY A 7 -16.59 -1.40 11.85
C GLY A 7 -15.21 -1.41 11.20
N SER A 8 -14.53 -0.26 11.14
CA SER A 8 -13.21 -0.11 10.51
C SER A 8 -12.16 -1.06 11.09
N ARG A 9 -12.19 -1.28 12.42
CA ARG A 9 -11.30 -2.21 13.12
C ARG A 9 -11.49 -3.65 12.65
N ILE A 10 -12.72 -4.08 12.40
CA ILE A 10 -13.00 -5.44 11.93
C ILE A 10 -12.47 -5.60 10.51
N LEU A 11 -12.74 -4.64 9.63
CA LEU A 11 -12.20 -4.62 8.26
C LEU A 11 -10.67 -4.68 8.26
N ALA A 12 -10.01 -3.87 9.10
CA ALA A 12 -8.56 -3.89 9.25
C ALA A 12 -8.04 -5.26 9.71
N ASN A 13 -8.72 -5.93 10.66
CA ASN A 13 -8.34 -7.28 11.10
C ASN A 13 -8.44 -8.31 9.98
N HIS A 14 -9.53 -8.28 9.21
CA HIS A 14 -9.69 -9.18 8.07
C HIS A 14 -8.63 -8.92 7.00
N LEU A 15 -8.37 -7.66 6.68
CA LEU A 15 -7.34 -7.27 5.72
C LEU A 15 -5.95 -7.75 6.18
N THR A 16 -5.58 -7.49 7.44
CA THR A 16 -4.29 -7.94 8.00
C THR A 16 -4.17 -9.46 8.05
N ARG A 17 -5.24 -10.18 8.35
CA ARG A 17 -5.22 -11.65 8.33
C ARG A 17 -4.91 -12.20 6.93
N ILE A 18 -5.48 -11.61 5.89
CA ILE A 18 -5.19 -12.00 4.51
C ILE A 18 -3.77 -11.59 4.11
N ASP A 19 -3.33 -10.39 4.47
CA ASP A 19 -1.98 -9.93 4.11
C ASP A 19 -0.88 -10.72 4.84
N LEU A 20 -1.17 -11.27 6.03
CA LEU A 20 -0.23 -12.14 6.77
C LEU A 20 0.13 -13.43 6.01
N GLN A 21 -0.70 -13.87 5.07
CA GLN A 21 -0.44 -15.07 4.27
C GLN A 21 0.79 -14.90 3.36
N TYR A 22 1.10 -13.68 2.95
CA TYR A 22 2.26 -13.36 2.11
C TYR A 22 3.56 -13.21 2.93
N THR A 23 3.46 -13.12 4.25
CA THR A 23 4.63 -12.90 5.14
C THR A 23 4.92 -14.09 6.04
N THR A 24 3.93 -14.95 6.30
CA THR A 24 4.06 -16.11 7.18
C THR A 24 4.36 -17.38 6.39
N SER A 25 5.26 -18.21 6.91
CA SER A 25 5.72 -19.45 6.27
C SER A 25 4.64 -20.52 6.04
N LYS A 26 3.51 -20.45 6.76
CA LYS A 26 2.48 -21.50 6.77
C LYS A 26 1.69 -21.62 5.46
N ASP A 27 1.56 -20.52 4.72
CA ASP A 27 0.69 -20.43 3.55
C ASP A 27 1.50 -20.26 2.24
N LEU A 28 2.83 -20.40 2.30
CA LEU A 28 3.68 -20.29 1.11
C LEU A 28 3.56 -21.55 0.23
N PRO A 29 3.72 -21.41 -1.10
CA PRO A 29 3.74 -22.55 -2.00
C PRO A 29 4.85 -23.53 -1.59
N LYS A 30 4.47 -24.78 -1.33
CA LYS A 30 5.43 -25.85 -1.09
C LYS A 30 6.06 -26.22 -2.42
N TYR A 31 7.25 -25.69 -2.70
CA TYR A 31 8.04 -26.17 -3.81
C TYR A 31 8.73 -27.47 -3.38
N ASP A 32 8.30 -28.60 -3.94
CA ASP A 32 8.78 -29.97 -3.58
C ASP A 32 10.31 -30.10 -3.61
N GLN A 33 11.01 -29.31 -4.44
CA GLN A 33 12.47 -29.36 -4.57
C GLN A 33 13.23 -28.60 -3.48
N PHE A 34 12.55 -27.74 -2.71
CA PHE A 34 13.18 -26.88 -1.68
C PHE A 34 12.45 -26.94 -0.34
N GLU A 35 11.61 -27.94 -0.11
CA GLU A 35 10.73 -28.03 1.07
C GLU A 35 11.52 -27.95 2.40
N HIS A 36 12.73 -28.52 2.45
CA HIS A 36 13.62 -28.44 3.61
C HIS A 36 14.18 -27.03 3.89
N LEU A 37 14.30 -26.19 2.87
CA LEU A 37 14.83 -24.82 2.97
C LEU A 37 13.69 -23.82 3.15
N ILE A 38 12.66 -23.89 2.31
CA ILE A 38 11.51 -22.97 2.26
C ILE A 38 10.59 -23.14 3.48
N GLY A 39 10.43 -24.35 4.01
CA GLY A 39 9.60 -24.60 5.20
C GLY A 39 10.09 -23.90 6.48
N LYS A 40 11.30 -23.33 6.46
CA LYS A 40 11.88 -22.57 7.59
C LYS A 40 11.91 -21.05 7.37
N LEU A 41 11.82 -20.59 6.12
CA LEU A 41 11.90 -19.16 5.79
C LEU A 41 10.56 -18.47 6.03
N SER A 42 10.59 -17.25 6.55
CA SER A 42 9.40 -16.38 6.50
C SER A 42 9.15 -15.89 5.07
N GLY A 43 7.91 -15.51 4.75
CA GLY A 43 7.60 -14.90 3.44
C GLY A 43 8.39 -13.60 3.22
N ILE A 44 8.64 -12.84 4.30
CA ILE A 44 9.48 -11.64 4.26
C ILE A 44 10.91 -11.99 3.84
N GLU A 45 11.49 -13.02 4.44
CA GLU A 45 12.84 -13.49 4.09
C GLU A 45 12.88 -14.02 2.65
N LEU A 46 11.87 -14.78 2.25
CA LEU A 46 11.75 -15.30 0.89
C LEU A 46 11.71 -14.17 -0.14
N CYS A 47 10.98 -13.07 0.11
CA CYS A 47 10.96 -11.89 -0.75
C CYS A 47 12.36 -11.29 -0.99
N THR A 48 13.29 -11.42 -0.05
CA THR A 48 14.67 -10.90 -0.23
C THR A 48 15.54 -11.79 -1.13
N LEU A 49 15.15 -13.05 -1.36
CA LEU A 49 15.95 -14.03 -2.09
C LEU A 49 15.54 -14.14 -3.57
N PRO A 50 16.45 -14.52 -4.49
CA PRO A 50 16.11 -14.71 -5.90
C PRO A 50 14.97 -15.70 -6.14
N ILE A 51 14.91 -16.77 -5.33
CA ILE A 51 13.86 -17.81 -5.41
C ILE A 51 12.47 -17.28 -5.01
N GLY A 52 12.38 -16.16 -4.30
CA GLY A 52 11.11 -15.53 -3.92
C GLY A 52 10.44 -14.68 -5.00
N LYS A 53 10.87 -14.79 -6.26
CA LYS A 53 10.34 -14.00 -7.38
C LYS A 53 8.82 -14.10 -7.53
N GLN A 54 8.25 -15.30 -7.44
CA GLN A 54 6.79 -15.46 -7.55
C GLN A 54 6.05 -14.73 -6.42
N LEU A 55 6.51 -14.88 -5.18
CA LEU A 55 5.93 -14.19 -4.02
C LEU A 55 5.98 -12.67 -4.18
N ARG A 56 7.08 -12.14 -4.73
CA ARG A 56 7.20 -10.70 -5.03
C ARG A 56 6.14 -10.22 -6.01
N TYR A 57 5.88 -10.96 -7.09
CA TYR A 57 4.77 -10.62 -8.01
C TYR A 57 3.41 -10.71 -7.33
N ASP A 58 3.17 -11.73 -6.51
CA ASP A 58 1.90 -11.88 -5.81
C ASP A 58 1.66 -10.71 -4.83
N VAL A 59 2.71 -10.23 -4.16
CA VAL A 59 2.66 -9.04 -3.29
C VAL A 59 2.40 -7.76 -4.08
N ILE A 60 3.02 -7.59 -5.25
CA ILE A 60 2.77 -6.45 -6.16
C ILE A 60 1.31 -6.46 -6.62
N GLU A 61 0.81 -7.61 -7.08
CA GLU A 61 -0.55 -7.77 -7.56
C GLU A 61 -1.57 -7.50 -6.44
N ARG A 62 -1.31 -8.04 -5.25
CA ARG A 62 -2.13 -7.80 -4.04
C ARG A 62 -2.22 -6.31 -3.74
N ALA A 63 -1.12 -5.57 -3.80
CA ALA A 63 -1.09 -4.14 -3.58
C ALA A 63 -1.90 -3.36 -4.63
N GLN A 64 -1.74 -3.72 -5.90
CA GLN A 64 -2.44 -3.08 -6.99
C GLN A 64 -3.95 -3.32 -6.93
N CYS A 65 -4.36 -4.57 -6.72
CA CYS A 65 -5.75 -4.94 -6.53
C CYS A 65 -6.38 -4.17 -5.35
N MET A 66 -5.68 -4.09 -4.22
CA MET A 66 -6.21 -3.40 -3.03
C MET A 66 -6.34 -1.88 -3.27
N LYS A 67 -5.35 -1.24 -3.92
CA LYS A 67 -5.43 0.15 -4.39
C LYS A 67 -6.67 0.39 -5.25
N LEU A 68 -6.93 -0.50 -6.21
CA LEU A 68 -8.08 -0.39 -7.11
C LEU A 68 -9.41 -0.62 -6.38
N VAL A 69 -9.50 -1.58 -5.45
CA VAL A 69 -10.70 -1.80 -4.62
C VAL A 69 -11.08 -0.53 -3.86
N VAL A 70 -10.11 0.17 -3.26
CA VAL A 70 -10.37 1.45 -2.57
C VAL A 70 -10.92 2.49 -3.55
N ALA A 71 -10.27 2.65 -4.70
CA ALA A 71 -10.67 3.66 -5.67
C ALA A 71 -12.06 3.37 -6.29
N ILE A 72 -12.30 2.13 -6.71
CA ILE A 72 -13.56 1.71 -7.34
C ILE A 72 -14.71 1.88 -6.36
N THR A 73 -14.57 1.40 -5.11
CA THR A 73 -15.65 1.52 -4.12
C THR A 73 -16.05 2.96 -3.82
N ILE A 74 -15.14 3.93 -3.96
CA ILE A 74 -15.44 5.35 -3.88
C ILE A 74 -16.10 5.84 -5.19
N LEU A 75 -15.53 5.51 -6.34
CA LEU A 75 -15.98 6.04 -7.64
C LEU A 75 -17.35 5.52 -8.09
N THR A 76 -17.80 4.37 -7.59
CA THR A 76 -19.08 3.75 -7.98
C THR A 76 -20.27 4.16 -7.10
N CYS A 77 -20.10 5.06 -6.13
CA CYS A 77 -21.20 5.54 -5.28
C CYS A 77 -22.23 6.37 -6.07
N GLY A 78 -23.51 6.27 -5.68
CA GLY A 78 -24.61 6.94 -6.38
C GLY A 78 -24.78 8.42 -6.03
N SER A 79 -24.19 8.89 -4.92
CA SER A 79 -24.26 10.29 -4.50
C SER A 79 -22.97 10.78 -3.85
N ASP A 80 -22.77 12.09 -3.81
CA ASP A 80 -21.59 12.72 -3.19
C ASP A 80 -21.54 12.50 -1.67
N SER A 81 -22.71 12.42 -1.01
CA SER A 81 -22.79 12.14 0.43
C SER A 81 -22.40 10.71 0.75
N GLU A 82 -22.95 9.73 0.03
CA GLU A 82 -22.57 8.32 0.17
C GLU A 82 -21.07 8.13 -0.13
N ARG A 83 -20.58 8.80 -1.18
CA ARG A 83 -19.17 8.76 -1.53
C ARG A 83 -18.27 9.32 -0.43
N ALA A 84 -18.69 10.38 0.25
CA ALA A 84 -17.96 10.95 1.39
C ALA A 84 -17.96 10.00 2.60
N GLU A 85 -19.03 9.23 2.82
CA GLU A 85 -19.09 8.19 3.87
C GLU A 85 -18.14 7.03 3.58
N ILE A 86 -18.09 6.56 2.33
CA ILE A 86 -17.15 5.51 1.91
C ILE A 86 -15.69 6.00 2.02
N LEU A 87 -15.44 7.25 1.60
CA LEU A 87 -14.12 7.88 1.73
C LEU A 87 -13.70 7.98 3.21
N ASN A 88 -14.61 8.44 4.09
CA ASN A 88 -14.40 8.46 5.53
C ASN A 88 -14.08 7.05 6.08
N LYS A 89 -14.83 6.03 5.66
CA LYS A 89 -14.63 4.65 6.09
C LYS A 89 -13.23 4.15 5.71
N TRP A 90 -12.76 4.39 4.49
CA TRP A 90 -11.41 3.99 4.08
C TRP A 90 -10.32 4.69 4.88
N ILE A 91 -10.50 5.97 5.22
CA ILE A 91 -9.56 6.69 6.09
C ILE A 91 -9.51 6.04 7.47
N GLN A 92 -10.66 5.69 8.05
CA GLN A 92 -10.71 4.98 9.35
C GLN A 92 -10.05 3.60 9.28
N VAL A 93 -10.30 2.84 8.21
CA VAL A 93 -9.65 1.53 7.99
C VAL A 93 -8.14 1.70 7.84
N ALA A 94 -7.66 2.74 7.13
CA ALA A 94 -6.22 3.03 7.02
C ALA A 94 -5.60 3.35 8.39
N VAL A 95 -6.29 4.15 9.23
CA VAL A 95 -5.85 4.43 10.60
C VAL A 95 -5.73 3.12 11.40
N ASP A 96 -6.79 2.31 11.46
CA ASP A 96 -6.79 1.06 12.24
C ASP A 96 -5.75 0.05 11.73
N THR A 97 -5.61 -0.07 10.40
CA THR A 97 -4.61 -0.96 9.77
C THR A 97 -3.20 -0.55 10.18
N LYS A 98 -2.92 0.76 10.24
CA LYS A 98 -1.62 1.30 10.67
C LYS A 98 -1.40 1.21 12.17
N THR A 99 -2.26 1.84 12.97
CA THR A 99 -1.99 2.10 14.40
C THR A 99 -2.36 0.93 15.29
N ALA A 100 -3.48 0.27 15.02
CA ALA A 100 -3.95 -0.83 15.85
C ALA A 100 -3.28 -2.15 15.50
N LEU A 101 -3.04 -2.40 14.21
CA LEU A 101 -2.54 -3.69 13.74
C LEU A 101 -1.08 -3.66 13.27
N GLY A 102 -0.49 -2.48 13.07
CA GLY A 102 0.89 -2.38 12.57
C GLY A 102 1.11 -3.01 11.19
N ASN A 103 0.06 -3.11 10.37
CA ASN A 103 0.16 -3.60 9.00
C ASN A 103 0.49 -2.44 8.07
N LEU A 104 1.78 -2.14 7.91
CA LEU A 104 2.26 -1.04 7.09
C LEU A 104 2.09 -1.30 5.59
N PHE A 105 2.16 -2.56 5.15
CA PHE A 105 1.85 -2.97 3.78
C PHE A 105 0.38 -2.66 3.42
N GLY A 106 -0.57 -3.17 4.19
CA GLY A 106 -2.00 -2.93 3.99
C GLY A 106 -2.37 -1.45 4.10
N PHE A 107 -1.79 -0.73 5.07
CA PHE A 107 -1.94 0.71 5.19
C PHE A 107 -1.50 1.43 3.90
N SER A 108 -0.31 1.09 3.37
CA SER A 108 0.20 1.72 2.15
C SER A 108 -0.70 1.46 0.95
N ASN A 109 -1.24 0.25 0.80
CA ASN A 109 -2.15 -0.11 -0.29
C ASN A 109 -3.44 0.72 -0.25
N ILE A 110 -4.01 0.94 0.94
CA ILE A 110 -5.19 1.79 1.10
C ILE A 110 -4.86 3.24 0.73
N MET A 111 -3.74 3.75 1.23
CA MET A 111 -3.31 5.11 0.95
C MET A 111 -3.04 5.33 -0.53
N LEU A 112 -2.43 4.38 -1.23
CA LEU A 112 -2.22 4.45 -2.67
C LEU A 112 -3.54 4.60 -3.44
N GLY A 113 -4.61 3.93 -3.00
CA GLY A 113 -5.96 4.11 -3.54
C GLY A 113 -6.53 5.49 -3.26
N LEU A 114 -6.45 5.94 -2.00
CA LEU A 114 -6.91 7.29 -1.59
C LEU A 114 -6.15 8.41 -2.32
N MET A 115 -4.88 8.19 -2.63
CA MET A 115 -3.99 9.15 -3.29
C MET A 115 -4.10 9.16 -4.81
N MET A 116 -4.92 8.29 -5.41
CA MET A 116 -5.13 8.30 -6.86
C MET A 116 -5.64 9.67 -7.33
N PRO A 117 -5.10 10.25 -8.42
CA PRO A 117 -5.56 11.53 -8.95
C PRO A 117 -7.07 11.58 -9.20
N GLN A 118 -7.65 10.44 -9.61
CA GLN A 118 -9.08 10.26 -9.85
C GLN A 118 -9.92 10.44 -8.58
N ILE A 119 -9.37 10.08 -7.40
CA ILE A 119 -10.01 10.27 -6.09
C ILE A 119 -9.74 11.69 -5.59
N GLN A 120 -8.52 12.18 -5.75
CA GLN A 120 -8.12 13.51 -5.28
C GLN A 120 -8.86 14.66 -5.96
N ARG A 121 -9.22 14.50 -7.25
CA ARG A 121 -9.99 15.52 -7.99
C ARG A 121 -11.46 15.64 -7.59
N LEU A 122 -11.99 14.79 -6.71
CA LEU A 122 -13.40 14.80 -6.27
C LEU A 122 -13.67 15.94 -5.27
N SER A 123 -13.53 17.19 -5.71
CA SER A 123 -13.55 18.39 -4.85
C SER A 123 -14.79 18.48 -3.95
N VAL A 124 -15.98 18.18 -4.50
CA VAL A 124 -17.25 18.21 -3.76
C VAL A 124 -17.26 17.14 -2.66
N THR A 125 -16.83 15.91 -2.95
CA THR A 125 -16.74 14.83 -1.96
C THR A 125 -15.77 15.18 -0.83
N TRP A 126 -14.58 15.70 -1.16
CA TRP A 126 -13.62 16.13 -0.15
C TRP A 126 -14.14 17.31 0.69
N HIS A 127 -14.94 18.18 0.10
CA HIS A 127 -15.61 19.25 0.83
C HIS A 127 -16.65 18.70 1.82
N VAL A 128 -17.51 17.77 1.38
CA VAL A 128 -18.47 17.09 2.26
C VAL A 128 -17.77 16.33 3.38
N LEU A 129 -16.67 15.63 3.07
CA LEU A 129 -15.83 14.95 4.08
C LEU A 129 -15.34 15.93 5.16
N ARG A 130 -14.81 17.09 4.75
CA ARG A 130 -14.33 18.13 5.70
C ARG A 130 -15.44 18.71 6.57
N GLN A 131 -16.68 18.77 6.08
CA GLN A 131 -17.81 19.28 6.85
C GLN A 131 -18.39 18.24 7.81
N LYS A 132 -18.53 16.98 7.37
CA LYS A 132 -19.21 15.92 8.13
C LYS A 132 -18.26 15.06 8.97
N PHE A 133 -17.01 14.91 8.53
CA PHE A 133 -16.03 13.97 9.09
C PHE A 133 -14.66 14.66 9.28
N THR A 134 -14.67 15.80 9.97
CA THR A 134 -13.52 16.69 10.16
C THR A 134 -12.28 15.97 10.69
N ASP A 135 -12.44 15.10 11.69
CA ASP A 135 -11.32 14.36 12.29
C ASP A 135 -10.65 13.42 11.29
N SER A 136 -11.43 12.74 10.44
CA SER A 136 -10.90 11.88 9.38
C SER A 136 -10.19 12.70 8.31
N ALA A 137 -10.77 13.84 7.89
CA ALA A 137 -10.14 14.73 6.93
C ALA A 137 -8.80 15.26 7.45
N PHE A 138 -8.75 15.69 8.71
CA PHE A 138 -7.51 16.11 9.37
C PHE A 138 -6.51 14.97 9.48
N SER A 139 -6.94 13.78 9.92
CA SER A 139 -6.08 12.59 10.03
C SER A 139 -5.43 12.23 8.68
N PHE A 140 -6.21 12.27 7.59
CA PHE A 140 -5.71 11.98 6.26
C PHE A 140 -4.58 12.94 5.83
N GLU A 141 -4.82 14.26 5.94
CA GLU A 141 -3.85 15.28 5.47
C GLU A 141 -2.66 15.45 6.43
N ALA A 142 -2.90 15.53 7.74
CA ALA A 142 -1.87 15.86 8.70
C ALA A 142 -1.08 14.64 9.22
N LYS A 143 -1.62 13.42 9.08
CA LYS A 143 -1.01 12.21 9.65
C LYS A 143 -0.70 11.16 8.60
N LEU A 144 -1.71 10.70 7.85
CA LEU A 144 -1.55 9.53 6.98
C LEU A 144 -0.68 9.82 5.77
N ARG A 145 -0.92 10.96 5.08
CA ARG A 145 -0.11 11.40 3.94
C ARG A 145 1.37 11.62 4.27
N PRO A 146 1.72 12.40 5.31
CA PRO A 146 3.10 12.51 5.77
C PRO A 146 3.72 11.17 6.12
N THR A 147 2.96 10.27 6.78
CA THR A 147 3.46 8.93 7.12
C THR A 147 3.85 8.14 5.88
N LEU A 148 2.97 8.06 4.86
CA LEU A 148 3.29 7.34 3.62
C LEU A 148 4.52 7.94 2.93
N LYS A 149 4.61 9.28 2.88
CA LYS A 149 5.77 9.97 2.31
C LYS A 149 7.07 9.59 3.02
N SER A 150 7.10 9.68 4.36
CA SER A 150 8.29 9.30 5.14
C SER A 150 8.65 7.82 5.01
N MET A 151 7.66 6.94 4.85
CA MET A 151 7.89 5.51 4.61
C MET A 151 8.55 5.28 3.24
N ASN A 152 8.11 5.98 2.19
CA ASN A 152 8.74 5.92 0.87
C ASN A 152 10.18 6.46 0.89
N GLU A 153 10.44 7.50 1.68
CA GLU A 153 11.78 8.10 1.82
C GLU A 153 12.67 7.35 2.82
N CYS A 154 12.15 6.33 3.51
CA CYS A 154 12.84 5.60 4.58
C CYS A 154 13.39 6.51 5.71
N THR A 155 12.74 7.66 5.95
CA THR A 155 13.21 8.68 6.90
C THR A 155 12.70 8.48 8.33
N ASN A 156 11.73 7.59 8.54
CA ASN A 156 11.21 7.27 9.87
C ASN A 156 11.43 5.79 10.20
N PRO A 157 12.05 5.45 11.34
CA PRO A 157 12.15 4.07 11.78
C PRO A 157 10.74 3.50 11.99
N ASN A 158 10.54 2.25 11.54
CA ASN A 158 9.26 1.57 11.70
C ASN A 158 8.89 1.47 13.18
N ALA A 159 7.60 1.67 13.48
CA ALA A 159 7.11 1.61 14.84
C ALA A 159 7.34 0.21 15.45
N PRO A 160 7.62 0.11 16.76
CA PRO A 160 7.97 -1.16 17.41
C PRO A 160 6.84 -2.21 17.34
N ASN A 161 5.59 -1.79 17.10
CA ASN A 161 4.42 -2.64 16.95
C ASN A 161 4.11 -3.04 15.49
N THR A 162 5.12 -3.05 14.60
CA THR A 162 4.94 -3.44 13.19
C THR A 162 4.69 -4.95 13.07
N THR A 163 3.54 -5.33 12.52
CA THR A 163 3.18 -6.73 12.21
C THR A 163 3.57 -7.11 10.79
N ILE A 164 3.32 -6.22 9.81
CA ILE A 164 3.72 -6.41 8.41
C ILE A 164 4.49 -5.17 7.96
N PRO A 165 5.76 -5.29 7.56
CA PRO A 165 6.57 -4.15 7.13
C PRO A 165 6.09 -3.59 5.78
N TYR A 166 6.53 -2.37 5.47
CA TYR A 166 6.29 -1.79 4.15
C TYR A 166 7.27 -2.36 3.11
N MET A 167 6.83 -3.41 2.42
CA MET A 167 7.69 -4.19 1.54
C MET A 167 7.80 -3.66 0.10
N LEU A 168 6.85 -2.80 -0.33
CA LEU A 168 6.71 -2.43 -1.75
C LEU A 168 7.96 -1.77 -2.36
N PRO A 169 8.62 -0.77 -1.73
CA PRO A 169 9.77 -0.14 -2.36
C PRO A 169 10.89 -1.13 -2.67
N LEU A 170 11.21 -2.02 -1.72
CA LEU A 170 12.22 -3.06 -1.90
C LEU A 170 11.83 -4.03 -3.03
N ILE A 171 10.60 -4.55 -2.98
CA ILE A 171 10.11 -5.55 -3.93
C ILE A 171 10.08 -4.97 -5.36
N LEU A 172 9.59 -3.74 -5.51
CA LEU A 172 9.53 -3.06 -6.80
C LEU A 172 10.93 -2.77 -7.36
N LEU A 173 11.92 -2.47 -6.51
CA LEU A 173 13.32 -2.34 -6.94
C LEU A 173 13.91 -3.67 -7.42
N GLN A 174 13.61 -4.78 -6.72
CA GLN A 174 14.12 -6.11 -7.08
C GLN A 174 13.53 -6.64 -8.41
N GLU A 175 12.32 -6.23 -8.77
CA GLU A 175 11.63 -6.69 -9.98
C GLU A 175 11.79 -5.76 -11.19
N ARG A 176 12.55 -4.67 -11.07
CA ARG A 176 12.86 -3.80 -12.23
C ARG A 176 13.89 -4.45 -13.15
N SER A 177 13.67 -4.34 -14.45
CA SER A 177 14.65 -4.71 -15.47
C SER A 177 15.67 -3.57 -15.69
N LEU A 178 16.82 -3.89 -16.31
CA LEU A 178 17.81 -2.87 -16.71
C LEU A 178 17.26 -1.92 -17.78
N GLU A 179 16.31 -2.38 -18.58
CA GLU A 179 15.61 -1.58 -19.59
C GLU A 179 14.67 -0.55 -18.92
N ASP A 180 14.01 -0.93 -17.82
CA ASP A 180 13.16 -0.02 -17.02
C ASP A 180 13.97 1.11 -16.35
N LEU A 181 15.24 0.84 -16.02
CA LEU A 181 16.13 1.83 -15.40
C LEU A 181 16.73 2.82 -16.42
N SER A 182 16.94 2.38 -17.65
CA SER A 182 17.58 3.17 -18.72
C SER A 182 16.58 3.95 -19.56
N SER A 183 15.33 3.51 -19.64
CA SER A 183 14.27 4.22 -20.32
C SER A 183 13.73 5.38 -19.45
N GLN A 184 14.25 6.60 -19.68
CA GLN A 184 13.60 7.84 -19.21
C GLN A 184 12.17 8.03 -19.76
N ASN A 185 11.78 7.21 -20.74
CA ASN A 185 10.46 7.17 -21.35
C ASN A 185 9.91 5.73 -21.36
N SER A 186 9.15 5.37 -20.33
CA SER A 186 8.06 4.41 -20.51
C SER A 186 6.78 5.02 -19.93
N LEU A 187 5.91 5.39 -20.87
CA LEU A 187 4.60 5.98 -20.66
C LEU A 187 3.79 5.23 -19.59
N GLU A 188 3.10 6.04 -18.77
CA GLU A 188 1.69 5.87 -18.42
C GLU A 188 1.15 4.43 -18.39
N CYS A 189 1.14 3.81 -17.21
CA CYS A 189 -0.10 3.23 -16.70
C CYS A 189 0.08 2.73 -15.27
N LEU A 190 -0.61 3.35 -14.31
CA LEU A 190 -1.02 2.70 -13.05
C LEU A 190 0.08 2.26 -12.05
N ASN A 191 1.36 2.40 -12.41
CA ASN A 191 2.50 1.73 -11.78
C ASN A 191 2.77 2.18 -10.34
N LEU A 192 2.66 1.23 -9.41
CA LEU A 192 3.07 1.37 -8.02
C LEU A 192 4.48 1.99 -7.89
N VAL A 193 5.37 1.70 -8.84
CA VAL A 193 6.71 2.29 -8.97
C VAL A 193 6.69 3.82 -8.89
N SER A 194 5.83 4.48 -9.67
CA SER A 194 5.76 5.95 -9.67
C SER A 194 5.29 6.51 -8.33
N SER A 195 4.37 5.80 -7.67
CA SER A 195 3.80 6.23 -6.40
C SER A 195 4.67 5.90 -5.17
N CYS A 196 5.54 4.89 -5.28
CA CYS A 196 6.33 4.36 -4.17
C CYS A 196 7.82 4.71 -4.25
N ILE A 197 8.40 4.83 -5.46
CA ILE A 197 9.85 4.93 -5.67
C ILE A 197 10.26 6.29 -6.27
N THR A 198 9.51 6.84 -7.22
CA THR A 198 9.96 8.02 -7.98
C THR A 198 10.22 9.27 -7.13
N CYS A 199 9.48 9.45 -6.02
CA CYS A 199 9.76 10.55 -5.09
C CYS A 199 11.14 10.42 -4.42
N TRP A 200 11.59 9.19 -4.14
CA TRP A 200 12.92 8.93 -3.59
C TRP A 200 14.00 9.13 -4.66
N GLU A 201 13.80 8.63 -5.88
CA GLU A 201 14.76 8.79 -6.99
C GLU A 201 15.03 10.25 -7.35
N THR A 202 13.98 11.07 -7.30
CA THR A 202 14.10 12.50 -7.64
C THR A 202 14.65 13.36 -6.49
N SER A 203 14.67 12.85 -5.26
CA SER A 203 15.14 13.58 -4.07
C SER A 203 16.47 13.07 -3.52
N SER A 204 16.90 11.87 -3.90
CA SER A 204 18.25 11.39 -3.61
C SER A 204 19.26 12.31 -4.30
N SER A 205 20.23 12.81 -3.55
CA SER A 205 21.38 13.49 -4.13
C SER A 205 22.00 12.59 -5.18
N ASP A 206 22.09 13.05 -6.44
CA ASP A 206 22.89 12.40 -7.47
C ASP A 206 24.29 12.20 -6.88
N PHE A 207 24.66 10.96 -6.58
CA PHE A 207 26.01 10.61 -6.13
C PHE A 207 27.02 10.70 -7.29
N GLY A 208 26.82 11.63 -8.24
CA GLY A 208 27.64 11.80 -9.43
C GLY A 208 27.48 10.69 -10.48
N LEU A 209 26.32 10.04 -10.55
CA LEU A 209 26.06 8.94 -11.50
C LEU A 209 25.37 9.38 -12.80
N THR A 210 25.33 10.67 -13.08
CA THR A 210 25.03 11.17 -14.43
C THR A 210 26.23 10.87 -15.33
N ILE A 211 26.08 9.89 -16.23
CA ILE A 211 26.97 9.66 -17.39
C ILE A 211 26.62 10.70 -18.47
#